data_AF-A0A0D3VCC5-F1
#
_entry.id   AF-A0A0D3VCC5-F1
#
_cell.length_a   1.000
_cell.length_b   1.000
_cell.length_c   1.000
_cell.angle_alpha   90.00
_cell.angle_beta   90.00
_cell.angle_gamma   90.00
#
_symmetry.space_group_name_H-M   'P 1'
#
loop_
_entity.id
_entity.type
_entity.pdbx_description
1 polymer ?
#
loop_
_entity_poly.entity_id
_entity_poly.type
_entity_poly.pdbx_seq_one_letter_code
_entity_poly.pdbx_strand_id
1 'polypeptide(L)'
;MYTYLLTDRLGIATMSEVPIWQFDTKHFEIQAEKHLSDQMWREMIFSQYNRPSVLMWSTQNESKDVELRKEYNARVAQDLHDHYDDGRLTTQSAAADQPGANDASMEPLDVAGWTMYLREKG
;
A
#
# COMPACT_ATOMS: atom_id res chain seq x y z
N MET A 1 7.27 8.99 17.66
CA MET A 1 8.13 9.11 16.46
C MET A 1 7.93 10.50 15.86
N TYR A 2 9.01 11.27 15.64
CA TYR A 2 8.93 12.69 15.21
C TYR A 2 8.88 12.88 13.69
N THR A 3 9.14 11.84 12.90
CA THR A 3 9.29 11.94 11.44
C THR A 3 8.11 12.64 10.76
N TYR A 4 6.88 12.18 11.00
CA TYR A 4 5.70 12.77 10.34
C TYR A 4 5.38 14.19 10.84
N LEU A 5 5.74 14.52 12.08
CA LEU A 5 5.65 15.90 12.58
C LEU A 5 6.65 16.83 11.87
N LEU A 6 7.82 16.31 11.52
CA LEU A 6 8.82 17.07 10.77
C LEU A 6 8.40 17.23 9.31
N THR A 7 7.83 16.20 8.68
CA THR A 7 7.34 16.31 7.30
C THR A 7 6.19 17.30 7.19
N ASP A 8 5.27 17.32 8.16
CA ASP A 8 4.23 18.35 8.30
C ASP A 8 4.85 19.76 8.36
N ARG A 9 5.90 19.96 9.18
CA ARG A 9 6.54 21.26 9.38
C ARG A 9 7.39 21.73 8.21
N LEU A 10 7.99 20.80 7.49
CA LEU A 10 8.88 21.10 6.36
C LEU A 10 8.13 21.16 5.02
N GLY A 11 6.85 20.79 4.99
CA GLY A 11 6.07 20.75 3.75
C GLY A 11 6.50 19.63 2.81
N ILE A 12 6.93 18.49 3.35
CA ILE A 12 7.37 17.32 2.58
C ILE A 12 6.21 16.34 2.49
N ALA A 13 5.70 16.09 1.29
CA ALA A 13 4.70 15.07 1.06
C ALA A 13 5.27 13.66 1.31
N THR A 14 4.47 12.79 1.91
CA THR A 14 4.85 11.41 2.24
C THR A 14 3.80 10.41 1.79
N MET A 15 4.27 9.17 1.65
CA MET A 15 3.47 7.97 1.51
C MET A 15 3.80 7.07 2.70
N SER A 16 2.79 6.56 3.39
CA SER A 16 2.97 5.59 4.47
C SER A 16 2.51 4.22 4.02
N GLU A 17 3.24 3.18 4.39
CA GLU A 17 3.05 1.82 3.91
C GLU A 17 2.96 0.82 5.06
N VAL A 18 2.05 -0.16 4.95
CA VAL A 18 2.07 -1.34 5.83
C VAL A 18 3.17 -2.31 5.37
N PRO A 19 3.86 -3.02 6.26
CA PRO A 19 5.02 -3.85 5.92
C PRO A 19 4.62 -5.21 5.29
N ILE A 20 3.76 -5.19 4.28
CA ILE A 20 3.39 -6.33 3.46
C ILE A 20 4.34 -6.34 2.26
N TRP A 21 5.42 -7.13 2.37
CA TRP A 21 6.48 -7.13 1.38
C TRP A 21 6.82 -8.52 0.88
N GLN A 22 6.91 -8.69 -0.44
CA GLN A 22 7.24 -9.96 -1.09
C GLN A 22 6.36 -11.13 -0.65
N PHE A 23 5.10 -10.88 -0.31
CA PHE A 23 4.16 -11.93 0.02
C PHE A 23 3.88 -12.80 -1.20
N ASP A 24 3.85 -14.11 -0.98
CA ASP A 24 3.33 -15.10 -1.92
C ASP A 24 1.92 -15.55 -1.50
N THR A 25 1.34 -16.47 -2.27
CA THR A 25 0.01 -17.04 -2.05
C THR A 25 -0.23 -17.45 -0.61
N LYS A 26 0.70 -18.20 0.00
CA LYS A 26 0.54 -18.73 1.36
C LYS A 26 0.50 -17.62 2.40
N HIS A 27 1.28 -16.56 2.18
CA HIS A 27 1.28 -15.41 3.09
C HIS A 27 -0.08 -14.69 3.03
N PHE A 28 -0.64 -14.48 1.84
CA PHE A 28 -1.97 -13.87 1.70
C PHE A 28 -3.08 -14.74 2.28
N GLU A 29 -3.06 -16.05 2.06
CA GLU A 29 -4.03 -16.98 2.66
C GLU A 29 -4.01 -16.92 4.19
N ILE A 30 -2.82 -16.92 4.80
CA ILE A 30 -2.68 -16.78 6.26
C ILE A 30 -3.20 -15.42 6.73
N GLN A 31 -2.95 -14.35 6.00
CA GLN A 31 -3.46 -13.03 6.36
C GLN A 31 -4.97 -12.90 6.18
N ALA A 32 -5.55 -13.57 5.18
CA ALA A 32 -7.00 -13.61 4.98
C ALA A 32 -7.70 -14.33 6.13
N GLU A 33 -7.05 -15.32 6.76
CA GLU A 33 -7.57 -15.98 7.96
C GLU A 33 -7.37 -15.15 9.23
N LYS A 34 -6.19 -14.52 9.38
CA LYS A 34 -5.79 -13.87 10.65
C LYS A 34 -6.10 -12.40 10.73
N HIS A 35 -6.33 -11.73 9.60
CA HIS A 35 -6.59 -10.30 9.49
C HIS A 35 -5.52 -9.38 10.14
N LEU A 36 -4.27 -9.84 10.27
CA LEU A 36 -3.21 -9.00 10.87
C LEU A 36 -2.86 -7.83 9.95
N SER A 37 -2.79 -8.06 8.63
CA SER A 37 -2.57 -7.01 7.64
C SER A 37 -3.66 -5.92 7.69
N ASP A 38 -4.93 -6.30 7.87
CA ASP A 38 -6.07 -5.38 8.01
C ASP A 38 -5.97 -4.58 9.32
N GLN A 39 -5.56 -5.21 10.42
CA GLN A 39 -5.31 -4.51 11.68
C GLN A 39 -4.18 -3.47 11.54
N MET A 40 -3.06 -3.86 10.93
CA MET A 40 -1.90 -2.98 10.72
C MET A 40 -2.25 -1.78 9.82
N TRP A 41 -3.09 -2.00 8.81
CA TRP A 41 -3.63 -0.95 7.94
C TRP A 41 -4.38 0.12 8.75
N ARG A 42 -5.34 -0.32 9.56
CA ARG A 42 -6.16 0.58 10.41
C ARG A 42 -5.31 1.30 11.46
N GLU A 43 -4.36 0.62 12.08
CA GLU A 43 -3.43 1.23 13.05
C GLU A 43 -2.52 2.28 12.41
N MET A 44 -2.01 2.01 11.20
CA MET A 44 -1.23 2.97 10.42
C MET A 44 -2.04 4.24 10.13
N ILE A 45 -3.26 4.09 9.59
CA ILE A 45 -4.15 5.22 9.30
C ILE A 45 -4.47 5.98 10.58
N PHE A 46 -4.91 5.30 11.63
CA PHE A 46 -5.31 5.93 12.88
C PHE A 46 -4.19 6.75 13.52
N SER A 47 -2.97 6.20 13.55
CA SER A 47 -1.80 6.89 14.12
C SER A 47 -1.38 8.13 13.33
N GLN A 48 -1.73 8.19 12.04
CA GLN A 48 -1.31 9.24 11.10
C GLN A 48 -2.49 10.05 10.53
N TYR A 49 -3.69 9.87 11.07
CA TYR A 49 -4.91 10.49 10.55
C TYR A 49 -4.81 12.02 10.55
N ASN A 50 -4.20 12.61 11.56
CA ASN A 50 -4.01 14.06 11.65
C ASN A 50 -2.65 14.54 11.09
N ARG A 51 -2.09 13.81 10.11
CA ARG A 51 -0.81 14.15 9.45
C ARG A 51 -1.07 14.61 8.02
N PRO A 52 -1.22 15.93 7.77
CA PRO A 52 -1.51 16.45 6.44
C PRO A 52 -0.38 16.22 5.43
N SER A 53 0.85 15.96 5.89
CA SER A 53 1.95 15.59 4.97
C SER A 53 1.79 14.21 4.34
N VAL A 54 1.03 13.31 4.95
CA VAL A 54 0.73 12.01 4.34
C VAL A 54 -0.33 12.22 3.28
N LEU A 55 0.01 11.97 2.02
CA LEU A 55 -0.91 12.13 0.89
C LEU A 55 -1.40 10.79 0.34
N MET A 56 -0.67 9.71 0.63
CA MET A 56 -0.94 8.39 0.07
C MET A 56 -0.75 7.29 1.11
N TRP A 57 -1.59 6.27 1.04
CA TRP A 57 -1.47 5.01 1.78
C TRP A 57 -1.08 3.88 0.83
N SER A 58 0.05 3.22 1.10
CA SER A 58 0.51 2.08 0.31
C SER A 58 0.13 0.76 0.99
N THR A 59 -0.48 -0.13 0.22
CA THR A 59 -1.03 -1.39 0.73
C THR A 59 0.01 -2.50 0.82
N GLN A 60 0.99 -2.54 -0.09
CA GLN A 60 2.02 -3.57 -0.16
C GLN A 60 3.16 -3.16 -1.09
N ASN A 61 4.29 -3.84 -0.96
CA ASN A 61 5.44 -3.73 -1.87
C ASN A 61 5.91 -5.09 -2.42
N GLU A 62 6.12 -5.17 -3.74
CA GLU A 62 6.71 -6.29 -4.50
C GLU A 62 6.15 -7.69 -4.19
N SER A 63 4.88 -7.78 -3.78
CA SER A 63 4.23 -9.06 -3.53
C SER A 63 3.81 -9.73 -4.86
N LYS A 64 3.75 -11.07 -4.88
CA LYS A 64 3.78 -11.86 -6.12
C LYS A 64 2.41 -12.26 -6.65
N ASP A 65 1.52 -12.71 -5.78
CA ASP A 65 0.22 -13.25 -6.19
C ASP A 65 -0.70 -12.12 -6.64
N VAL A 66 -1.04 -12.04 -7.93
CA VAL A 66 -1.81 -10.92 -8.49
C VAL A 66 -3.25 -10.92 -7.99
N GLU A 67 -3.90 -12.08 -7.98
CA GLU A 67 -5.32 -12.18 -7.64
C GLU A 67 -5.54 -11.93 -6.15
N LEU A 68 -4.75 -12.57 -5.28
CA LEU A 68 -4.89 -12.35 -3.84
C LEU A 68 -4.48 -10.94 -3.42
N ARG A 69 -3.51 -10.32 -4.11
CA ARG A 69 -3.22 -8.88 -3.93
C ARG A 69 -4.38 -8.01 -4.34
N LYS A 70 -5.04 -8.32 -5.47
CA LYS A 70 -6.21 -7.56 -5.92
C LYS A 70 -7.33 -7.64 -4.88
N GLU A 71 -7.62 -8.83 -4.37
CA GLU A 71 -8.62 -9.04 -3.32
C GLU A 71 -8.26 -8.29 -2.03
N TYR A 72 -6.98 -8.35 -1.64
CA TYR A 72 -6.47 -7.60 -0.49
C TYR A 72 -6.62 -6.09 -0.68
N ASN A 73 -6.18 -5.56 -1.82
CA ASN A 73 -6.25 -4.14 -2.17
C ASN A 73 -7.69 -3.64 -2.18
N ALA A 74 -8.61 -4.37 -2.81
CA ALA A 74 -10.02 -4.04 -2.81
C ALA A 74 -10.59 -3.98 -1.38
N ARG A 75 -10.22 -4.95 -0.53
CA ARG A 75 -10.69 -4.99 0.86
C ARG A 75 -10.20 -3.78 1.68
N VAL A 76 -8.91 -3.45 1.63
CA VAL A 76 -8.37 -2.34 2.45
C VAL A 76 -8.72 -0.96 1.89
N ALA A 77 -8.87 -0.82 0.57
CA ALA A 77 -9.39 0.41 -0.06
C ALA A 77 -10.85 0.66 0.33
N GLN A 78 -11.69 -0.40 0.29
CA GLN A 78 -13.07 -0.32 0.76
C GLN A 78 -13.12 -0.01 2.26
N ASP A 79 -12.26 -0.63 3.07
CA ASP A 79 -12.17 -0.36 4.51
C ASP A 79 -11.83 1.11 4.81
N LEU A 80 -10.89 1.70 4.05
CA LEU A 80 -10.58 3.12 4.13
C LEU A 80 -11.81 3.97 3.79
N HIS A 81 -12.47 3.68 2.68
CA HIS A 81 -13.61 4.44 2.19
C HIS A 81 -14.82 4.42 3.15
N ASP A 82 -15.13 3.24 3.72
CA ASP A 82 -16.33 3.06 4.54
C ASP A 82 -16.17 3.60 5.96
N HIS A 83 -14.94 3.63 6.50
CA HIS A 83 -14.72 3.90 7.92
C HIS A 83 -13.96 5.19 8.21
N TYR A 84 -13.36 5.83 7.21
CA TYR A 84 -12.52 7.01 7.38
C TYR A 84 -12.88 8.09 6.35
N ASP A 85 -13.27 9.28 6.81
CA ASP A 85 -13.44 10.46 5.96
C ASP A 85 -12.07 11.09 5.65
N ASP A 86 -11.23 10.31 4.96
CA ASP A 86 -9.81 10.60 4.81
C ASP A 86 -9.51 11.35 3.49
N GLY A 87 -10.09 10.89 2.38
CA GLY A 87 -9.93 11.49 1.05
C GLY A 87 -8.52 11.41 0.44
N ARG A 88 -7.58 10.74 1.11
CA ARG A 88 -6.22 10.46 0.60
C ARG A 88 -6.22 9.34 -0.41
N LEU A 89 -5.20 9.34 -1.27
CA LEU A 89 -5.03 8.34 -2.31
C LEU A 89 -4.51 7.02 -1.74
N THR A 90 -4.92 5.93 -2.37
CA THR A 90 -4.39 4.59 -2.14
C THR A 90 -3.45 4.19 -3.28
N THR A 91 -2.42 3.42 -2.95
CA THR A 91 -1.42 2.96 -3.92
C THR A 91 -0.80 1.64 -3.46
N GLN A 92 0.08 1.10 -4.29
CA GLN A 92 0.96 0.00 -3.97
C GLN A 92 2.26 0.15 -4.77
N SER A 93 3.24 -0.69 -4.47
CA SER A 93 4.41 -0.83 -5.32
C SER A 93 4.51 -2.26 -5.84
N ALA A 94 4.16 -2.52 -7.10
CA ALA A 94 4.31 -3.84 -7.72
C ALA A 94 5.71 -4.04 -8.32
N ALA A 95 6.18 -5.28 -8.39
CA ALA A 95 7.39 -5.57 -9.15
C ALA A 95 7.10 -5.37 -10.66
N ALA A 96 7.86 -4.49 -11.33
CA ALA A 96 7.56 -4.15 -12.73
C ALA A 96 7.79 -5.29 -13.73
N ASP A 97 8.50 -6.35 -13.34
CA ASP A 97 8.73 -7.53 -14.16
C ASP A 97 7.71 -8.65 -13.88
N GLN A 98 6.86 -8.51 -12.84
CA GLN A 98 5.91 -9.55 -12.41
C GLN A 98 4.62 -8.91 -11.85
N PRO A 99 3.52 -8.82 -12.63
CA PRO A 99 3.27 -9.37 -13.98
C PRO A 99 3.65 -8.43 -15.14
N GLY A 100 4.17 -7.22 -14.85
CA GLY A 100 4.43 -6.21 -15.87
C GLY A 100 3.65 -4.92 -15.65
N ALA A 101 3.60 -4.08 -16.69
CA ALA A 101 2.87 -2.82 -16.70
C ALA A 101 1.34 -2.96 -16.56
N ASN A 102 0.79 -4.16 -16.76
CA ASN A 102 -0.65 -4.43 -16.68
C ASN A 102 -0.99 -5.26 -15.43
N ASP A 103 -0.51 -4.82 -14.27
CA ASP A 103 -0.84 -5.48 -13.00
C ASP A 103 -2.29 -5.19 -12.58
N ALA A 104 -3.16 -6.19 -12.74
CA ALA A 104 -4.59 -6.07 -12.44
C ALA A 104 -4.88 -5.78 -10.95
N SER A 105 -3.92 -6.04 -10.04
CA SER A 105 -4.09 -5.74 -8.62
C SER A 105 -4.14 -4.23 -8.32
N MET A 106 -3.76 -3.38 -9.28
CA MET A 106 -3.84 -1.92 -9.14
C MET A 106 -5.23 -1.35 -9.36
N GLU A 107 -6.13 -2.10 -10.00
CA GLU A 107 -7.47 -1.62 -10.36
C GLU A 107 -8.30 -1.06 -9.19
N PRO A 108 -8.24 -1.61 -7.96
CA PRO A 108 -8.96 -1.06 -6.82
C PRO A 108 -8.35 0.20 -6.19
N LEU A 109 -7.18 0.66 -6.67
CA LEU A 109 -6.39 1.73 -6.05
C LEU A 109 -6.38 2.99 -6.91
N ASP A 110 -6.11 4.14 -6.29
CA ASP A 110 -6.15 5.44 -6.96
C ASP A 110 -4.90 5.71 -7.82
N VAL A 111 -3.74 5.17 -7.42
CA VAL A 111 -2.46 5.37 -8.09
C VAL A 111 -1.78 4.03 -8.36
N ALA A 112 -1.38 3.83 -9.61
CA ALA A 112 -0.59 2.69 -10.04
C ALA A 112 0.91 2.93 -9.78
N GLY A 113 1.59 2.01 -9.09
CA GLY A 113 2.99 2.15 -8.69
C GLY A 113 3.81 0.88 -8.91
N TRP A 114 5.04 1.04 -9.39
CA TRP A 114 5.96 -0.06 -9.64
C TRP A 114 7.37 0.22 -9.13
N THR A 115 8.03 -0.83 -8.62
CA THR A 115 9.48 -0.85 -8.42
C THR A 115 10.17 -1.40 -9.67
N MET A 116 11.17 -0.67 -10.18
CA MET A 116 11.94 -1.01 -11.37
C MET A 116 13.44 -1.02 -11.08
N TYR A 117 14.11 -2.10 -11.44
CA TYR A 117 15.57 -2.18 -11.45
C TYR A 117 16.07 -2.26 -12.89
N LEU A 118 16.45 -1.11 -13.45
CA LEU A 118 17.03 -1.03 -14.78
C LEU A 118 18.50 -1.47 -14.71
N ARG A 119 18.89 -2.44 -15.55
CA ARG A 119 20.30 -2.75 -15.78
C ARG A 119 20.74 -2.11 -17.08
N GLU A 120 21.85 -1.37 -17.06
CA GLU A 120 22.53 -0.97 -18.29
C GLU A 120 23.01 -2.23 -19.01
N LYS A 121 22.76 -2.32 -20.32
CA LYS A 121 23.37 -3.35 -21.15
C LYS A 121 24.84 -3.00 -21.32
N GLY A 122 25.72 -3.74 -20.65
CA GLY A 122 27.16 -3.77 -20.96
C GLY A 122 27.44 -4.42 -22.30
#